data_AF-A0A397U8I1-F1
#
_entry.id   AF-A0A397U8I1-F1
#
_cell.length_a   1.000
_cell.length_b   1.000
_cell.length_c   1.000
_cell.angle_alpha   90.00
_cell.angle_beta   90.00
_cell.angle_gamma   90.00
#
_symmetry.space_group_name_H-M   'P 1'
#
loop_
_entity.id
_entity.type
_entity.pdbx_description
1 polymer ?
#
loop_
_entity_poly.entity_id
_entity_poly.type
_entity_poly.pdbx_seq_one_letter_code
_entity_poly.pdbx_strand_id
1 'polypeptide(L)'
;MHSNWRSQEVLLAINLSTGKVQQLTTTGSWNLLSVWDKYILATQGSTFEFHKLQLGIVTGCHEDNLIVDWTVVDQPDVEKVTPTLAKSTWSILRPFENNPYLELIVHRPKEVPSDKKSPLIVVPHGGPHGVCVTSISLIISTLVSLGYFVVTVNYTGSVGFGQDSIDKLIGNIGNLEVEEVQV
;
A
#
# COMPACT_ATOMS: atom_id res chain seq x y z
N MET A 1 15.64 4.16 4.38
CA MET A 1 14.92 4.64 3.16
C MET A 1 13.51 4.05 3.14
N HIS A 2 12.61 4.53 2.29
CA HIS A 2 11.33 3.85 2.02
C HIS A 2 11.30 3.29 0.59
N SER A 3 10.52 2.23 0.35
CA SER A 3 10.36 1.59 -0.96
C SER A 3 8.98 0.94 -1.09
N ASN A 4 8.50 0.76 -2.31
CA ASN A 4 7.26 0.02 -2.61
C ASN A 4 7.57 -1.47 -2.76
N TRP A 5 6.98 -2.30 -1.90
CA TRP A 5 7.02 -3.75 -1.99
C TRP A 5 5.61 -4.24 -2.28
N ARG A 6 5.31 -4.42 -3.58
CA ARG A 6 3.93 -4.56 -4.09
C ARG A 6 3.04 -3.41 -3.59
N SER A 7 1.82 -3.69 -3.11
CA SER A 7 0.88 -2.68 -2.57
C SER A 7 1.21 -2.15 -1.16
N GLN A 8 2.46 -2.25 -0.69
CA GLN A 8 2.86 -1.71 0.61
C GLN A 8 4.09 -0.82 0.49
N GLU A 9 4.05 0.34 1.11
CA GLU A 9 5.26 1.13 1.36
C GLU A 9 5.93 0.62 2.64
N VAL A 10 7.23 0.31 2.55
CA VAL A 10 8.00 -0.26 3.65
C VAL A 10 9.24 0.57 3.93
N LEU A 11 9.68 0.60 5.20
CA LEU A 11 10.96 1.17 5.58
C LEU A 11 12.05 0.09 5.53
N LEU A 12 13.17 0.44 4.89
CA LEU A 12 14.33 -0.43 4.72
C LEU A 12 15.56 0.18 5.40
N ALA A 13 16.28 -0.67 6.14
CA ALA A 13 17.66 -0.46 6.53
C ALA A 13 18.57 -1.27 5.61
N ILE A 14 19.71 -0.68 5.23
CA ILE A 14 20.70 -1.32 4.36
C ILE A 14 22.05 -1.22 5.06
N ASN A 15 22.69 -2.35 5.31
CA ASN A 15 24.08 -2.37 5.72
C ASN A 15 24.96 -2.15 4.47
N LEU A 16 25.69 -1.04 4.42
CA LEU A 16 26.50 -0.68 3.27
C LEU A 16 27.77 -1.53 3.10
N SER A 17 28.22 -2.18 4.18
CA SER A 17 29.39 -3.06 4.16
C SER A 17 29.03 -4.48 3.68
N THR A 18 27.87 -4.99 4.08
CA THR A 18 27.43 -6.37 3.74
C THR A 18 26.46 -6.42 2.58
N GLY A 19 25.83 -5.29 2.22
CA GLY A 19 24.74 -5.22 1.26
C GLY A 19 23.41 -5.80 1.78
N LYS A 20 23.35 -6.22 3.05
CA LYS A 20 22.16 -6.81 3.63
C LYS A 20 21.04 -5.78 3.74
N VAL A 21 19.84 -6.17 3.29
CA VAL A 21 18.62 -5.35 3.36
C VAL A 21 17.69 -5.93 4.44
N GLN A 22 17.24 -5.07 5.35
CA GLN A 22 16.28 -5.41 6.39
C GLN A 22 15.03 -4.55 6.24
N GLN A 23 13.86 -5.19 6.24
CA GLN A 23 12.57 -4.50 6.39
C GLN A 23 12.32 -4.17 7.87
N LEU A 24 12.13 -2.90 8.20
CA LEU A 24 11.96 -2.41 9.58
C LEU A 24 10.50 -2.37 10.05
N THR A 25 9.56 -2.71 9.18
CA THR A 25 8.12 -2.45 9.35
C THR A 25 7.32 -3.68 8.96
N THR A 26 6.16 -3.90 9.60
CA THR A 26 5.39 -5.15 9.47
C THR A 26 4.05 -4.95 8.76
N THR A 27 3.15 -4.16 9.35
CA THR A 27 1.79 -3.96 8.85
C THR A 27 1.53 -2.52 8.40
N GLY A 28 0.57 -2.38 7.48
CA GLY A 28 0.22 -1.09 6.87
C GLY A 28 1.23 -0.62 5.83
N SER A 29 1.09 0.63 5.41
CA SER A 29 2.03 1.35 4.56
C SER A 29 2.73 2.45 5.37
N TRP A 30 4.02 2.61 5.11
CA TRP A 30 4.92 3.49 5.86
C TRP A 30 5.62 4.49 4.95
N ASN A 31 5.58 5.77 5.30
CA ASN A 31 6.30 6.82 4.59
C ASN A 31 7.39 7.42 5.49
N LEU A 32 8.62 7.45 4.99
CA LEU A 32 9.76 8.00 5.74
C LEU A 32 9.79 9.52 5.63
N LEU A 33 9.78 10.22 6.76
CA LEU A 33 9.87 11.68 6.81
C LEU A 33 11.31 12.15 7.02
N SER A 34 12.01 11.57 8.00
CA SER A 34 13.39 11.95 8.34
C SER A 34 14.12 10.85 9.11
N VAL A 35 15.45 10.89 9.05
CA VAL A 35 16.33 10.06 9.88
C VAL A 35 17.43 10.97 10.43
N TRP A 36 17.67 10.89 11.74
CA TRP A 36 18.76 11.60 12.37
C TRP A 36 19.37 10.75 13.50
N ASP A 37 20.65 10.40 13.36
CA ASP A 37 21.35 9.50 14.27
C ASP A 37 20.57 8.18 14.46
N LYS A 38 20.12 7.86 15.69
CA LYS A 38 19.31 6.68 16.02
C LYS A 38 17.80 6.89 15.86
N TYR A 39 17.34 8.06 15.47
CA TYR A 39 15.93 8.41 15.40
C TYR A 39 15.40 8.34 13.97
N ILE A 40 14.23 7.74 13.80
CA ILE A 40 13.52 7.57 12.53
C ILE A 40 12.14 8.20 12.70
N LEU A 41 11.82 9.21 11.89
CA LEU A 41 10.49 9.81 11.87
C LEU A 41 9.76 9.33 10.61
N ALA A 42 8.57 8.77 10.79
CA ALA A 42 7.78 8.20 9.71
C ALA A 42 6.28 8.39 9.95
N THR A 43 5.47 8.19 8.91
CA THR A 43 4.02 8.03 9.07
C THR A 43 3.61 6.60 8.75
N GLN A 44 2.67 6.05 9.50
CA GLN A 44 2.11 4.70 9.27
C GLN A 44 0.59 4.75 9.18
N GLY A 45 0.01 4.08 8.20
CA GLY A 45 -1.44 3.99 8.03
C GLY A 45 -1.86 2.78 7.22
N SER A 46 -3.16 2.71 6.91
CA SER A 46 -3.73 1.68 6.03
C SER A 46 -4.93 2.24 5.25
N THR A 47 -5.47 1.46 4.33
CA THR A 47 -6.58 1.85 3.43
C THR A 47 -7.75 2.60 4.09
N PHE A 48 -8.12 2.23 5.32
CA PHE A 48 -9.21 2.88 6.08
C PHE A 48 -8.76 3.37 7.46
N GLU A 49 -7.46 3.57 7.64
CA GLU A 49 -6.89 4.11 8.86
C GLU A 49 -5.97 5.28 8.51
N PHE A 50 -6.26 6.44 9.10
CA PHE A 50 -5.44 7.63 8.87
C PHE A 50 -4.00 7.42 9.34
N HIS A 51 -3.08 8.06 8.64
CA HIS A 51 -1.67 8.04 8.99
C HIS A 51 -1.45 8.63 10.40
N LYS A 52 -0.71 7.88 11.22
CA LYS A 52 -0.18 8.32 12.51
C LYS A 52 1.29 8.66 12.37
N LEU A 53 1.76 9.66 13.10
CA LEU A 53 3.17 10.01 13.17
C LEU A 53 3.87 9.07 14.15
N GLN A 54 4.93 8.42 13.67
CA GLN A 54 5.70 7.40 14.36
C GLN A 54 7.12 7.89 14.59
N LEU A 55 7.63 7.69 15.80
CA LEU A 55 9.05 7.80 16.13
C LEU A 55 9.61 6.41 16.35
N GLY A 56 10.56 6.01 15.52
CA GLY A 56 11.40 4.83 15.69
C GLY A 56 12.72 5.21 16.35
N ILE A 57 13.12 4.46 17.36
CA ILE A 57 14.43 4.60 18.00
C ILE A 57 15.20 3.30 17.80
N VAL A 58 16.37 3.38 17.16
CA VAL A 58 17.28 2.24 17.04
C VAL A 58 17.89 1.97 18.43
N THR A 59 17.54 0.84 19.03
CA THR A 59 17.96 0.46 20.38
C THR A 59 19.08 -0.56 20.41
N GLY A 60 19.35 -1.22 19.28
CA GLY A 60 20.44 -2.17 19.16
C GLY A 60 20.53 -2.80 17.78
N CYS A 61 21.39 -3.80 17.68
CA CYS A 61 21.57 -4.60 16.48
C CYS A 61 21.83 -6.07 16.89
N HIS A 62 21.16 -7.01 16.23
CA HIS A 62 21.37 -8.45 16.42
C HIS A 62 21.54 -9.12 15.05
N GLU A 63 22.62 -9.87 14.86
CA GLU A 63 22.92 -10.59 13.60
C GLU A 63 22.77 -9.69 12.35
N ASP A 64 23.32 -8.48 12.40
CA ASP A 64 23.24 -7.50 11.31
C ASP A 64 21.79 -7.04 11.01
N ASN A 65 20.90 -7.05 12.00
CA ASN A 65 19.56 -6.47 11.92
C ASN A 65 19.39 -5.44 13.03
N LEU A 66 18.95 -4.23 12.68
CA LEU A 66 18.56 -3.20 13.63
C LEU A 66 17.33 -3.63 14.43
N ILE A 67 17.36 -3.31 15.72
CA ILE A 67 16.20 -3.40 16.61
C ILE A 67 15.68 -1.97 16.76
N VAL A 68 14.40 -1.77 16.41
CA VAL A 68 13.76 -0.45 16.39
C VAL A 68 12.50 -0.48 17.23
N ASP A 69 12.46 0.41 18.23
CA ASP A 69 11.28 0.61 19.05
C ASP A 69 10.44 1.74 18.47
N TRP A 70 9.21 1.43 18.09
CA TRP A 70 8.27 2.37 17.48
C TRP A 70 7.28 2.90 18.50
N THR A 71 7.06 4.22 18.51
CA THR A 71 6.06 4.89 19.33
C THR A 71 5.26 5.88 18.49
N VAL A 72 3.93 5.88 18.65
CA VAL A 72 3.06 6.91 18.08
C VAL A 72 3.30 8.21 18.85
N VAL A 73 3.74 9.26 18.15
CA VAL A 73 3.98 10.58 18.74
C VAL A 73 2.84 11.56 18.46
N ASP A 74 2.11 11.37 17.38
CA ASP A 74 0.94 12.18 17.03
C ASP A 74 -0.04 11.38 16.17
N GLN A 75 -1.33 11.73 16.23
CA GLN A 75 -2.37 11.11 15.41
C GLN A 75 -3.52 12.10 15.13
N PRO A 76 -4.16 12.03 13.97
CA PRO A 76 -5.29 12.89 13.65
C PRO A 76 -6.52 12.55 14.50
N ASP A 77 -7.33 13.56 14.80
CA ASP A 77 -8.69 13.36 15.33
C ASP A 77 -9.60 12.81 14.24
N VAL A 78 -10.04 11.57 14.43
CA VAL A 78 -10.85 10.81 13.48
C VAL A 78 -12.19 10.37 14.07
N GLU A 79 -12.60 10.91 15.22
CA GLU A 79 -13.81 10.47 15.93
C GLU A 79 -15.05 10.53 15.04
N LYS A 80 -15.20 11.63 14.30
CA LYS A 80 -16.35 11.88 13.42
C LYS A 80 -16.43 10.93 12.21
N VAL A 81 -15.30 10.42 11.74
CA VAL A 81 -15.23 9.58 10.52
C VAL A 81 -15.07 8.10 10.82
N THR A 82 -14.64 7.75 12.04
CA THR A 82 -14.44 6.36 12.47
C THR A 82 -15.67 5.47 12.26
N PRO A 83 -16.91 5.89 12.62
CA PRO A 83 -18.10 5.07 12.38
C PRO A 83 -18.35 4.76 10.90
N THR A 84 -17.99 5.68 10.00
CA THR A 84 -18.13 5.50 8.55
C THR A 84 -17.06 4.56 8.01
N LEU A 85 -15.80 4.77 8.38
CA LEU A 85 -14.68 3.92 7.95
C LEU A 85 -14.81 2.49 8.47
N ALA A 86 -15.33 2.31 9.70
CA ALA A 86 -15.55 1.00 10.30
C ALA A 86 -16.54 0.11 9.52
N LYS A 87 -17.37 0.69 8.66
CA LYS A 87 -18.30 -0.04 7.77
C LYS A 87 -17.63 -0.54 6.49
N SER A 88 -16.37 -0.19 6.25
CA SER A 88 -15.61 -0.56 5.06
C SER A 88 -14.58 -1.64 5.38
N THR A 89 -14.22 -2.44 4.39
CA THR A 89 -13.17 -3.45 4.48
C THR A 89 -12.43 -3.57 3.16
N TRP A 90 -11.22 -4.10 3.21
CA TRP A 90 -10.39 -4.27 2.03
C TRP A 90 -9.62 -5.58 2.07
N SER A 91 -9.16 -6.02 0.89
CA SER A 91 -8.33 -7.20 0.73
C SER A 91 -7.46 -7.05 -0.51
N ILE A 92 -6.31 -7.74 -0.51
CA ILE A 92 -5.50 -7.87 -1.71
C ILE A 92 -5.85 -9.19 -2.40
N LEU A 93 -6.11 -9.14 -3.71
CA LEU A 93 -6.27 -10.33 -4.55
C LEU A 93 -4.96 -10.58 -5.31
N ARG A 94 -4.32 -11.71 -5.00
CA ARG A 94 -3.09 -12.23 -5.64
C ARG A 94 -2.79 -13.65 -5.12
N PRO A 95 -1.99 -14.46 -5.83
CA PRO A 95 -1.59 -14.26 -7.23
C PRO A 95 -2.72 -14.62 -8.21
N PHE A 96 -2.61 -14.19 -9.46
CA PHE A 96 -3.45 -14.67 -10.55
C PHE A 96 -2.70 -15.76 -11.32
N GLU A 97 -3.37 -16.87 -11.67
CA GLU A 97 -2.72 -18.08 -12.21
C GLU A 97 -1.80 -17.81 -13.42
N ASN A 98 -2.19 -16.92 -14.32
CA ASN A 98 -1.43 -16.58 -15.53
C ASN A 98 -0.73 -15.22 -15.47
N ASN A 99 -0.81 -14.53 -14.33
CA ASN A 99 -0.21 -13.20 -14.16
C ASN A 99 0.30 -12.99 -12.73
N PRO A 100 1.58 -13.27 -12.45
CA PRO A 100 2.15 -13.08 -11.13
C PRO A 100 2.35 -11.60 -10.78
N TYR A 101 2.33 -10.70 -11.76
CA TYR A 101 2.57 -9.26 -11.58
C TYR A 101 1.30 -8.47 -11.29
N LEU A 102 0.13 -9.01 -11.70
CA LEU A 102 -1.15 -8.40 -11.40
C LEU A 102 -1.50 -8.54 -9.91
N GLU A 103 -1.93 -7.43 -9.32
CA GLU A 103 -2.42 -7.37 -7.96
C GLU A 103 -3.53 -6.34 -7.84
N LEU A 104 -4.62 -6.72 -7.19
CA LEU A 104 -5.76 -5.84 -6.97
C LEU A 104 -5.90 -5.53 -5.48
N ILE A 105 -6.11 -4.26 -5.14
CA ILE A 105 -6.63 -3.89 -3.82
C ILE A 105 -8.13 -3.67 -3.96
N VAL A 106 -8.91 -4.53 -3.33
CA VAL A 106 -10.37 -4.48 -3.35
C VAL A 106 -10.84 -3.76 -2.12
N HIS A 107 -11.62 -2.70 -2.31
CA HIS A 107 -12.22 -1.87 -1.28
C HIS A 107 -13.75 -2.02 -1.36
N ARG A 108 -14.41 -2.34 -0.25
CA ARG A 108 -15.85 -2.62 -0.27
C ARG A 108 -16.53 -2.34 1.08
N PRO A 109 -17.85 -2.12 1.09
CA PRO A 109 -18.63 -2.18 2.31
C PRO A 109 -18.52 -3.58 2.95
N LYS A 110 -18.55 -3.64 4.29
CA LYS A 110 -18.63 -4.90 5.04
C LYS A 110 -19.97 -5.58 4.81
N GLU A 111 -21.04 -4.79 4.77
CA GLU A 111 -22.41 -5.23 4.54
C GLU A 111 -22.86 -4.75 3.17
N VAL A 112 -23.27 -5.69 2.33
CA VAL A 112 -23.86 -5.40 1.01
C VAL A 112 -25.30 -5.91 1.06
N PRO A 113 -26.31 -5.09 0.71
CA PRO A 113 -27.69 -5.55 0.64
C PRO A 113 -27.79 -6.78 -0.27
N SER A 114 -28.39 -7.86 0.22
CA SER A 114 -28.48 -9.17 -0.45
C SER A 114 -29.13 -9.13 -1.83
N ASP A 115 -29.90 -8.08 -2.11
CA ASP A 115 -30.85 -8.05 -3.22
C ASP A 115 -30.31 -7.23 -4.41
N LYS A 116 -29.11 -6.63 -4.30
CA LYS A 116 -28.52 -5.79 -5.35
C LYS A 116 -27.01 -5.98 -5.46
N LYS A 117 -26.51 -6.07 -6.70
CA LYS A 117 -25.07 -5.97 -6.97
C LYS A 117 -24.63 -4.52 -6.76
N SER A 118 -23.62 -4.30 -5.92
CA SER A 118 -22.98 -2.99 -5.81
C SER A 118 -22.28 -2.63 -7.12
N PRO A 119 -22.38 -1.37 -7.59
CA PRO A 119 -21.61 -0.89 -8.73
C PRO A 119 -20.11 -0.97 -8.43
N LEU A 120 -19.33 -1.37 -9.45
CA LEU A 120 -17.87 -1.48 -9.39
C LEU A 120 -17.23 -0.27 -10.07
N ILE A 121 -16.24 0.31 -9.41
CA ILE A 121 -15.34 1.33 -9.96
C ILE A 121 -13.94 0.73 -9.99
N VAL A 122 -13.32 0.71 -11.18
CA VAL A 122 -11.93 0.30 -11.36
C VAL A 122 -11.06 1.54 -11.52
N VAL A 123 -9.99 1.63 -10.71
CA VAL A 123 -9.11 2.80 -10.62
C VAL A 123 -7.67 2.35 -10.86
N PRO A 124 -7.16 2.43 -12.11
CA PRO A 124 -5.73 2.30 -12.37
C PRO A 124 -4.98 3.56 -11.88
N HIS A 125 -3.73 3.42 -11.43
CA HIS A 125 -2.92 4.57 -10.98
C HIS A 125 -2.50 5.52 -12.12
N GLY A 126 -2.47 5.04 -13.36
CA GLY A 126 -1.98 5.79 -14.53
C GLY A 126 -0.46 5.83 -14.66
N GLY A 127 0.03 6.12 -15.88
CA GLY A 127 1.46 6.16 -16.23
C GLY A 127 2.18 4.80 -16.13
N PRO A 128 3.21 4.51 -16.95
CA PRO A 128 3.78 3.17 -17.04
C PRO A 128 4.55 2.68 -15.80
N HIS A 129 4.69 3.45 -14.72
CA HIS A 129 5.48 3.05 -13.53
C HIS A 129 4.92 3.58 -12.21
N GLY A 130 3.59 3.62 -12.08
CA GLY A 130 2.93 3.92 -10.81
C GLY A 130 2.72 2.68 -9.94
N VAL A 131 2.14 2.87 -8.76
CA VAL A 131 1.66 1.79 -7.89
C VAL A 131 0.53 2.31 -6.99
N CYS A 132 -0.51 1.52 -6.83
CA CYS A 132 -1.53 1.67 -5.79
C CYS A 132 -1.06 0.96 -4.53
N VAL A 133 -1.10 1.66 -3.40
CA VAL A 133 -0.65 1.13 -2.10
C VAL A 133 -1.80 1.07 -1.11
N THR A 134 -1.64 0.26 -0.07
CA THR A 134 -2.58 0.10 1.04
C THR A 134 -2.47 1.28 2.00
N SER A 135 -2.83 2.46 1.51
CA SER A 135 -2.82 3.72 2.22
C SER A 135 -4.19 4.40 2.11
N ILE A 136 -4.52 5.26 3.06
CA ILE A 136 -5.82 5.92 3.10
C ILE A 136 -6.00 6.84 1.89
N SER A 137 -7.10 6.64 1.17
CA SER A 137 -7.56 7.54 0.13
C SER A 137 -8.96 8.01 0.47
N LEU A 138 -9.12 9.33 0.65
CA LEU A 138 -10.41 9.92 0.99
C LEU A 138 -11.43 9.69 -0.12
N ILE A 139 -11.01 9.77 -1.38
CA ILE A 139 -11.88 9.51 -2.54
C ILE A 139 -12.40 8.06 -2.51
N ILE A 140 -11.51 7.09 -2.33
CA ILE A 140 -11.90 5.67 -2.26
C ILE A 140 -12.80 5.42 -1.05
N SER A 141 -12.44 5.97 0.12
CA SER A 141 -13.22 5.84 1.35
C SER A 141 -14.64 6.42 1.20
N THR A 142 -14.76 7.58 0.56
CA THR A 142 -16.06 8.19 0.26
C THR A 142 -16.87 7.33 -0.71
N LEU A 143 -16.29 6.87 -1.81
CA LEU A 143 -16.98 6.00 -2.77
C LEU A 143 -17.49 4.71 -2.12
N VAL A 144 -16.65 4.06 -1.31
CA VAL A 144 -17.05 2.86 -0.58
C VAL A 144 -18.17 3.16 0.42
N SER A 145 -18.12 4.30 1.13
CA SER A 145 -19.20 4.71 2.04
C SER A 145 -20.55 4.97 1.34
N LEU A 146 -20.51 5.28 0.04
CA LEU A 146 -21.70 5.44 -0.81
C LEU A 146 -22.20 4.10 -1.39
N GLY A 147 -21.58 2.97 -1.03
CA GLY A 147 -22.00 1.63 -1.43
C GLY A 147 -21.33 1.08 -2.68
N TYR A 148 -20.32 1.78 -3.22
CA TYR A 148 -19.54 1.30 -4.37
C TYR A 148 -18.50 0.26 -3.94
N PHE A 149 -18.26 -0.71 -4.80
CA PHE A 149 -17.02 -1.48 -4.77
C PHE A 149 -15.99 -0.67 -5.54
N VAL A 150 -14.79 -0.53 -4.99
CA VAL A 150 -13.69 0.14 -5.65
C VAL A 150 -12.52 -0.82 -5.72
N VAL A 151 -11.91 -0.96 -6.89
CA VAL A 151 -10.73 -1.79 -7.09
C VAL A 151 -9.62 -0.89 -7.61
N THR A 152 -8.50 -0.86 -6.89
CA THR A 152 -7.27 -0.28 -7.42
C THR A 152 -6.39 -1.37 -8.00
N VAL A 153 -5.75 -1.07 -9.13
CA VAL A 153 -5.06 -2.08 -9.95
C VAL A 153 -3.57 -1.77 -10.02
N ASN A 154 -2.77 -2.75 -9.64
CA ASN A 154 -1.34 -2.82 -9.95
C ASN A 154 -1.15 -3.86 -11.06
N TYR A 155 -0.94 -3.38 -12.27
CA TYR A 155 -0.77 -4.19 -13.48
C TYR A 155 0.71 -4.49 -13.75
N THR A 156 1.00 -5.32 -14.74
CA THR A 156 2.37 -5.56 -15.23
C THR A 156 3.04 -4.24 -15.61
N GLY A 157 4.18 -3.94 -15.00
CA GLY A 157 4.88 -2.66 -15.12
C GLY A 157 4.68 -1.70 -13.93
N SER A 158 3.76 -1.99 -13.01
CA SER A 158 3.71 -1.27 -11.72
C SER A 158 5.02 -1.48 -10.94
N VAL A 159 5.45 -0.43 -10.23
CA VAL A 159 6.66 -0.51 -9.39
C VAL A 159 6.43 -1.37 -8.15
N GLY A 160 7.49 -1.99 -7.63
CA GLY A 160 7.42 -2.90 -6.48
C GLY A 160 7.11 -4.36 -6.83
N PHE A 161 7.05 -4.70 -8.12
CA PHE A 161 6.80 -6.06 -8.63
C PHE A 161 8.03 -6.71 -9.30
N GLY A 162 9.21 -6.07 -9.19
CA GLY A 162 10.47 -6.55 -9.75
C GLY A 162 10.73 -6.07 -11.18
N GLN A 163 12.01 -6.12 -11.60
CA GLN A 163 12.45 -5.57 -12.89
C GLN A 163 11.81 -6.29 -14.08
N ASP A 164 11.61 -7.61 -14.00
CA ASP A 164 10.96 -8.39 -15.07
C ASP A 164 9.54 -7.89 -15.38
N SER A 165 8.80 -7.43 -14.35
CA SER A 165 7.47 -6.81 -14.53
C SER A 165 7.57 -5.49 -15.29
N ILE A 166 8.53 -4.65 -14.89
CA ILE A 166 8.82 -3.34 -15.51
C ILE A 166 9.17 -3.51 -16.99
N ASP A 167 10.12 -4.39 -17.28
CA ASP A 167 10.64 -4.60 -18.62
C ASP A 167 9.58 -5.18 -19.57
N LYS A 168 8.65 -5.98 -19.04
CA LYS A 168 7.55 -6.56 -19.82
C LYS A 168 6.56 -5.51 -20.34
N LEU A 169 6.40 -4.38 -19.64
CA LEU A 169 5.55 -3.28 -20.12
C LEU A 169 6.24 -2.47 -21.24
N ILE A 170 7.57 -2.45 -21.30
CA ILE A 170 8.31 -1.72 -22.33
C ILE A 170 7.93 -2.23 -23.71
N GLY A 171 7.50 -1.33 -24.60
CA GLY A 171 7.01 -1.67 -25.93
C GLY A 171 5.53 -2.11 -25.99
N ASN A 172 4.87 -2.27 -24.84
CA ASN A 172 3.47 -2.69 -24.73
C ASN A 172 2.55 -1.67 -24.03
N ILE A 173 3.07 -0.47 -23.71
CA ILE A 173 2.31 0.62 -23.09
C ILE A 173 1.11 0.99 -23.97
N GLY A 174 -0.06 1.09 -23.35
CA GLY A 174 -1.35 1.35 -23.96
C GLY A 174 -2.11 0.09 -24.37
N ASN A 175 -1.48 -1.10 -24.27
CA ASN A 175 -2.08 -2.37 -24.64
C ASN A 175 -2.14 -3.33 -23.43
N LEU A 176 -0.97 -3.74 -22.91
CA LEU A 176 -0.90 -4.79 -21.89
C LEU A 176 -1.60 -4.37 -20.59
N GLU A 177 -1.32 -3.18 -20.07
CA GLU A 177 -1.96 -2.68 -18.86
C GLU A 177 -3.45 -2.39 -19.06
N VAL A 178 -3.86 -2.07 -20.30
CA VAL A 178 -5.27 -1.84 -20.63
C VAL A 178 -6.02 -3.16 -20.61
N GLU A 179 -5.48 -4.22 -21.20
CA GLU A 179 -6.05 -5.57 -21.18
C GLU A 179 -6.18 -6.11 -19.75
N GLU A 180 -5.20 -5.85 -18.87
CA GLU A 180 -5.23 -6.30 -17.47
C GLU A 180 -6.22 -5.52 -16.58
N VAL A 181 -6.57 -4.29 -16.96
CA VAL A 181 -7.51 -3.43 -16.22
C VAL A 181 -8.95 -3.59 -16.71
N GLN A 182 -9.14 -3.95 -17.98
CA GLN A 182 -10.47 -4.14 -18.56
C GLN A 182 -11.18 -5.35 -17.95
N VAL A 183 -12.48 -5.17 -17.71
CA VAL A 183 -13.40 -6.16 -17.10
C VAL A 183 -14.38 -6.68 -18.15
#